data_AF-A0A5N6RNK0-F1
#
_entry.id   AF-A0A5N6RNK0-F1
#
_cell.length_a   1.000
_cell.length_b   1.000
_cell.length_c   1.000
_cell.angle_alpha   90.00
_cell.angle_beta   90.00
_cell.angle_gamma   90.00
#
_symmetry.space_group_name_H-M   'P 1'
#
loop_
_entity.id
_entity.type
_entity.pdbx_description
1 polymer ?
#
loop_
_entity_poly.entity_id
_entity_poly.type
_entity_poly.pdbx_seq_one_letter_code
_entity_poly.pdbx_strand_id
1 'polypeptide(L)'
;METKAGANLKLSRFEPYCKWRTEEGRDVLELHLQGFKREQLRVRINSRGNLTICGESTTTLSSFHKETKIPKDCNADEIRAKFASGILYITMPKKQDKGKPKQESNVGEDSDNNTSARHKYLFESPVSRLGISRKMAVRVAAAVVILMIVGSCVTFKYCRKSGYHVQILPEKVQQLE
;
A
#
# COMPACT_ATOMS: atom_id res chain seq x y z
N MET A 1 17.35 -33.87 -39.73
CA MET A 1 17.28 -33.39 -38.33
C MET A 1 17.87 -32.00 -38.31
N GLU A 2 17.09 -30.95 -38.53
CA GLU A 2 17.63 -29.57 -38.52
C GLU A 2 16.59 -28.61 -37.95
N THR A 3 16.75 -28.22 -36.69
CA THR A 3 16.08 -27.03 -36.14
C THR A 3 17.07 -25.88 -36.12
N LYS A 4 16.88 -25.06 -37.15
CA LYS A 4 17.44 -23.75 -37.47
C LYS A 4 17.06 -22.68 -36.44
N ALA A 5 17.93 -21.66 -36.39
CA ALA A 5 17.78 -20.32 -35.78
C ALA A 5 18.28 -20.13 -34.34
N GLY A 6 19.61 -20.11 -34.18
CA GLY A 6 20.25 -19.28 -33.15
C GLY A 6 20.15 -17.81 -33.53
N ALA A 7 19.02 -17.16 -33.21
CA ALA A 7 18.92 -15.71 -33.31
C ALA A 7 19.69 -15.07 -32.15
N ASN A 8 20.79 -14.39 -32.45
CA ASN A 8 21.53 -13.53 -31.54
C ASN A 8 20.69 -12.29 -31.20
N LEU A 9 19.60 -12.47 -30.44
CA LEU A 9 18.75 -11.38 -29.99
C LEU A 9 19.44 -10.70 -28.81
N LYS A 10 20.06 -9.55 -29.08
CA LYS A 10 20.74 -8.74 -28.07
C LYS A 10 19.71 -8.16 -27.08
N LEU A 11 19.59 -8.76 -25.90
CA LEU A 11 18.80 -8.21 -24.80
C LEU A 11 19.44 -6.93 -24.27
N SER A 12 18.68 -5.84 -24.22
CA SER A 12 19.11 -4.56 -23.68
C SER A 12 18.68 -4.41 -22.22
N ARG A 13 19.63 -4.15 -21.32
CA ARG A 13 19.30 -3.83 -19.92
C ARG A 13 19.05 -2.34 -19.78
N PHE A 14 17.94 -1.96 -19.18
CA PHE A 14 17.62 -0.56 -18.90
C PHE A 14 17.34 -0.33 -17.41
N GLU A 15 17.46 0.92 -16.99
CA GLU A 15 17.10 1.37 -15.65
C GLU A 15 15.70 2.00 -15.69
N PRO A 16 14.70 1.41 -15.01
CA PRO A 16 13.35 1.96 -15.01
C PRO A 16 13.28 3.23 -14.18
N TYR A 17 12.46 4.19 -14.62
CA TYR A 17 12.15 5.36 -13.80
C TYR A 17 11.54 4.92 -12.48
N CYS A 18 12.09 5.44 -11.37
CA CYS A 18 11.66 5.11 -10.02
C CYS A 18 11.33 6.38 -9.24
N LYS A 19 10.22 6.35 -8.50
CA LYS A 19 9.78 7.47 -7.67
C LYS A 19 9.24 6.97 -6.33
N TRP A 20 9.67 7.62 -5.26
CA TRP A 20 9.12 7.41 -3.93
C TRP A 20 8.01 8.44 -3.64
N ARG A 21 6.95 7.97 -3.00
CA ARG A 21 5.90 8.77 -2.40
C ARG A 21 5.77 8.38 -0.94
N THR A 22 5.75 9.36 -0.07
CA THR A 22 5.37 9.15 1.33
C THR A 22 3.97 9.66 1.52
N GLU A 23 3.11 8.80 2.06
CA GLU A 23 1.73 9.10 2.41
C GLU A 23 1.53 8.84 3.91
N GLU A 24 0.39 9.29 4.44
CA GLU A 24 0.03 9.01 5.83
C GLU A 24 -0.11 7.50 6.05
N GLY A 25 0.74 6.95 6.93
CA GLY A 25 0.73 5.54 7.29
C GLY A 25 1.29 4.56 6.25
N ARG A 26 1.81 5.02 5.10
CA ARG A 26 2.45 4.15 4.10
C ARG A 26 3.44 4.88 3.21
N ASP A 27 4.43 4.17 2.70
CA ASP A 27 5.26 4.62 1.59
C ASP A 27 4.89 3.85 0.32
N VAL A 28 4.99 4.50 -0.84
CA VAL A 28 4.69 3.91 -2.14
C VAL A 28 5.88 4.12 -3.07
N LEU A 29 6.38 3.02 -3.63
CA LEU A 29 7.40 3.02 -4.67
C LEU A 29 6.73 2.78 -6.03
N GLU A 30 6.89 3.75 -6.93
CA GLU A 30 6.39 3.72 -8.31
C GLU A 30 7.55 3.38 -9.26
N LEU A 31 7.41 2.32 -10.07
CA LEU A 31 8.34 1.96 -11.14
C LEU A 31 7.63 1.97 -12.49
N HIS A 32 8.16 2.72 -13.46
CA HIS A 32 7.61 2.78 -14.81
C HIS A 32 8.23 1.67 -15.66
N LEU A 33 7.42 0.67 -16.02
CA LEU A 33 7.81 -0.56 -16.72
C LEU A 33 6.96 -0.71 -17.99
N GLN A 34 6.99 0.30 -18.86
CA GLN A 34 6.27 0.27 -20.14
C GLN A 34 6.77 -0.90 -21.00
N GLY A 35 5.86 -1.62 -21.64
CA GLY A 35 6.19 -2.79 -22.46
C GLY A 35 6.39 -4.11 -21.70
N PHE A 36 6.26 -4.10 -20.37
CA PHE A 36 6.26 -5.32 -19.55
C PHE A 36 4.84 -5.78 -19.23
N LYS A 37 4.66 -7.10 -19.21
CA LYS A 37 3.46 -7.75 -18.66
C LYS A 37 3.71 -8.13 -17.20
N ARG A 38 2.64 -8.21 -16.42
CA ARG A 38 2.71 -8.57 -14.99
C ARG A 38 3.42 -9.91 -14.77
N GLU A 39 3.19 -10.87 -15.64
CA GLU A 39 3.74 -12.24 -15.57
C GLU A 39 5.25 -12.27 -15.79
N GLN A 40 5.82 -11.20 -16.37
CA GLN A 40 7.25 -11.01 -16.60
C GLN A 40 7.94 -10.32 -15.41
N LEU A 41 7.17 -9.88 -14.40
CA LEU A 41 7.70 -9.15 -13.25
C LEU A 41 7.89 -10.09 -12.07
N ARG A 42 9.02 -9.94 -11.37
CA ARG A 42 9.32 -10.65 -10.13
C ARG A 42 9.65 -9.64 -9.05
N VAL A 43 8.95 -9.73 -7.92
CA VAL A 43 9.18 -8.91 -6.73
C VAL A 43 9.57 -9.85 -5.59
N ARG A 44 10.74 -9.60 -5.00
CA ARG A 44 11.30 -10.39 -3.91
C ARG A 44 11.67 -9.50 -2.75
N ILE A 45 11.45 -9.98 -1.54
CA ILE A 45 11.90 -9.34 -0.32
C ILE A 45 12.91 -10.27 0.34
N ASN A 46 14.12 -9.76 0.58
CA ASN A 46 15.15 -10.46 1.32
C ASN A 46 14.98 -10.18 2.84
N SER A 47 15.37 -11.15 3.66
CA SER A 47 15.51 -11.04 5.12
C SER A 47 16.28 -9.81 5.61
N ARG A 48 17.19 -9.27 4.79
CA ARG A 48 17.95 -8.04 5.07
C ARG A 48 17.14 -6.74 4.91
N GLY A 49 15.86 -6.82 4.55
CA GLY A 49 15.00 -5.66 4.29
C GLY A 49 15.25 -5.03 2.92
N ASN A 50 15.77 -5.80 1.95
CA ASN A 50 15.96 -5.34 0.58
C ASN A 50 14.82 -5.85 -0.31
N LEU A 51 14.28 -4.95 -1.12
CA LEU A 51 13.28 -5.22 -2.14
C LEU A 51 13.95 -5.27 -3.51
N THR A 52 13.91 -6.45 -4.12
CA THR A 52 14.46 -6.69 -5.46
C THR A 52 13.32 -6.85 -6.46
N ILE A 53 13.38 -6.07 -7.54
CA ILE A 53 12.39 -6.05 -8.60
C ILE A 53 13.11 -6.34 -9.91
N CYS A 54 12.73 -7.42 -10.58
CA CYS A 54 13.32 -7.82 -11.85
C CYS A 54 12.23 -8.04 -12.88
N GLY A 55 12.59 -7.88 -14.15
CA GLY A 55 11.74 -8.33 -15.23
C GLY A 55 12.51 -8.55 -16.52
N GLU A 56 12.00 -9.46 -17.34
CA GLU A 56 12.56 -9.81 -18.64
C GLU A 56 11.43 -9.94 -19.64
N SER A 57 11.53 -9.21 -20.76
CA SER A 57 10.55 -9.22 -21.82
C SER A 57 11.20 -9.68 -23.11
N THR A 58 10.75 -10.83 -23.60
CA THR A 58 11.12 -11.34 -24.93
C THR A 58 10.49 -10.53 -26.06
N THR A 59 9.42 -9.78 -25.77
CA THR A 59 8.72 -8.94 -26.75
C THR A 59 9.50 -7.67 -27.06
N THR A 60 10.04 -7.01 -26.03
CA THR A 60 10.82 -5.77 -26.18
C THR A 60 12.32 -6.02 -26.17
N LEU A 61 12.75 -7.28 -26.05
CA LEU A 61 14.16 -7.70 -25.89
C LEU A 61 14.86 -6.89 -24.81
N SER A 62 14.16 -6.65 -23.69
CA SER A 62 14.64 -5.78 -22.63
C SER A 62 14.52 -6.44 -21.27
N SER A 63 15.50 -6.19 -20.40
CA SER A 63 15.47 -6.63 -19.01
C SER A 63 15.80 -5.48 -18.06
N PHE A 64 15.36 -5.61 -16.82
CA PHE A 64 15.73 -4.67 -15.76
C PHE A 64 15.91 -5.41 -14.44
N HIS A 65 16.69 -4.79 -13.56
CA HIS A 65 16.89 -5.25 -12.19
C HIS A 65 17.10 -4.03 -11.31
N LYS A 66 16.20 -3.86 -10.35
CA LYS A 66 16.20 -2.76 -9.38
C LYS A 66 16.25 -3.33 -7.98
N GLU A 67 17.19 -2.86 -7.18
CA GLU A 67 17.23 -3.14 -5.75
C GLU A 67 16.98 -1.85 -4.96
N THR A 68 16.12 -1.91 -3.95
CA THR A 68 15.82 -0.78 -3.07
C THR A 68 15.70 -1.25 -1.63
N LYS A 69 16.06 -0.39 -0.67
CA LYS A 69 15.87 -0.69 0.75
C LYS A 69 14.43 -0.43 1.15
N ILE A 70 13.86 -1.36 1.92
CA ILE A 70 12.56 -1.17 2.56
C ILE A 70 12.75 -0.24 3.76
N PRO A 71 11.88 0.77 3.96
CA PRO A 71 11.88 1.60 5.16
C PRO A 71 11.81 0.76 6.44
N LYS A 72 12.57 1.13 7.48
CA LYS A 72 12.67 0.33 8.72
C LYS A 72 11.36 0.25 9.49
N ASP A 73 10.55 1.29 9.36
CA ASP A 73 9.22 1.44 9.92
C ASP A 73 8.15 0.68 9.13
N CYS A 74 8.49 -0.04 8.06
CA CYS A 74 7.52 -0.80 7.27
C CYS A 74 7.17 -2.16 7.88
N ASN A 75 5.88 -2.54 7.82
CA ASN A 75 5.45 -3.91 8.04
C ASN A 75 5.63 -4.75 6.76
N ALA A 76 6.68 -5.57 6.71
CA ALA A 76 7.04 -6.37 5.55
C ALA A 76 5.94 -7.38 5.14
N ASP A 77 5.17 -7.89 6.11
CA ASP A 77 4.11 -8.88 5.87
C ASP A 77 2.89 -8.27 5.16
N GLU A 78 2.73 -6.94 5.24
CA GLU A 78 1.63 -6.21 4.62
C GLU A 78 2.04 -5.49 3.33
N ILE A 79 3.26 -5.68 2.85
CA ILE A 79 3.70 -5.09 1.58
C ILE A 79 2.85 -5.66 0.44
N ARG A 80 2.40 -4.79 -0.45
CA ARG A 80 1.57 -5.16 -1.60
C ARG A 80 2.16 -4.63 -2.89
N ALA A 81 2.09 -5.43 -3.94
CA ALA A 81 2.54 -5.06 -5.28
C ALA A 81 1.36 -5.08 -6.26
N LYS A 82 1.17 -3.98 -6.99
CA LYS A 82 0.13 -3.81 -8.00
C LYS A 82 0.75 -3.32 -9.30
N PHE A 83 0.49 -4.01 -10.40
CA PHE A 83 0.88 -3.55 -11.73
C PHE A 83 -0.34 -3.06 -12.51
N ALA A 84 -0.33 -1.81 -12.95
CA ALA A 84 -1.41 -1.21 -13.73
C ALA A 84 -0.86 -0.14 -14.68
N SER A 85 -1.39 -0.08 -15.90
CA SER A 85 -1.05 0.95 -16.90
C SER A 85 0.46 1.14 -17.13
N GLY A 86 1.23 0.04 -17.11
CA GLY A 86 2.68 0.09 -17.30
C GLY A 86 3.46 0.58 -16.07
N ILE A 87 2.82 0.71 -14.90
CA ILE A 87 3.46 1.15 -13.66
C ILE A 87 3.29 0.06 -12.59
N LEU A 88 4.39 -0.30 -11.95
CA LEU A 88 4.42 -1.14 -10.76
C LEU A 88 4.40 -0.26 -9.51
N TYR A 89 3.38 -0.45 -8.69
CA TYR A 89 3.19 0.20 -7.41
C TYR A 89 3.51 -0.79 -6.30
N ILE A 90 4.47 -0.44 -5.45
CA ILE A 90 4.80 -1.22 -4.26
C ILE A 90 4.42 -0.41 -3.04
N THR A 91 3.36 -0.82 -2.38
CA THR A 91 2.82 -0.17 -1.17
C THR A 91 3.44 -0.82 0.05
N MET A 92 4.04 0.01 0.90
CA MET A 92 4.77 -0.36 2.11
C MET A 92 4.09 0.28 3.31
N PRO A 93 3.17 -0.43 3.99
CA PRO A 93 2.50 0.09 5.18
C PRO A 93 3.49 0.34 6.30
N LYS A 94 3.35 1.46 7.00
CA LYS A 94 4.11 1.75 8.20
C LYS A 94 3.53 0.96 9.37
N LYS A 95 4.38 0.40 10.20
CA LYS A 95 4.01 -0.21 11.47
C LYS A 95 3.30 0.87 12.28
N GLN A 96 2.06 0.61 12.66
CA GLN A 96 1.39 1.44 13.65
C GLN A 96 2.11 1.22 14.98
N ASP A 97 3.06 2.10 15.29
CA ASP A 97 3.62 2.17 16.61
C ASP A 97 2.47 2.57 17.54
N LYS A 98 2.04 1.64 18.39
CA LYS A 98 1.09 1.96 19.45
C LYS A 98 1.82 2.85 20.46
N GLY A 99 1.89 4.14 20.13
CA GLY A 99 2.43 5.19 21.00
C GLY A 99 3.84 5.65 20.63
N LYS A 100 3.91 6.64 19.74
CA LYS A 100 4.71 7.86 19.97
C LYS A 100 4.37 8.94 18.93
N PRO A 101 3.79 10.08 19.33
CA PRO A 101 3.78 11.26 18.48
C PRO A 101 5.22 11.78 18.38
N LYS A 102 5.78 11.85 17.17
CA LYS A 102 6.94 12.71 16.90
C LYS A 102 6.43 14.14 16.84
N GLN A 103 6.53 14.85 17.97
CA GLN A 103 6.51 16.29 18.02
C GLN A 103 7.93 16.81 17.74
N GLU A 104 8.02 17.76 16.83
CA GLU A 104 9.18 18.60 16.59
C GLU A 104 9.03 19.85 17.49
N SER A 105 9.91 19.96 18.48
CA SER A 105 10.37 21.13 19.27
C SER A 105 9.47 22.39 19.33
N ASN A 106 9.16 23.02 20.47
CA ASN A 106 10.10 23.51 21.50
C ASN A 106 9.36 24.19 22.68
N VAL A 107 10.03 24.23 23.84
CA VAL A 107 9.83 25.08 25.03
C VAL A 107 8.61 24.77 25.90
N GLY A 108 8.90 24.41 27.17
CA GLY A 108 7.91 24.01 28.16
C GLY A 108 7.47 25.14 29.09
N GLU A 109 6.41 24.86 29.84
CA GLU A 109 6.27 25.28 31.23
C GLU A 109 5.20 24.41 31.93
N ASP A 110 5.60 23.97 33.11
CA ASP A 110 4.99 23.38 34.31
C ASP A 110 3.50 22.96 34.42
N SER A 111 3.38 21.88 35.21
CA SER A 111 2.38 21.57 36.24
C SER A 111 1.00 20.95 35.93
N ASP A 112 0.88 19.73 36.45
CA ASP A 112 -0.20 19.20 37.29
C ASP A 112 -1.59 18.97 36.68
N ASN A 113 -1.96 17.71 36.42
CA ASN A 113 -2.52 16.82 37.46
C ASN A 113 -3.25 15.59 36.87
N ASN A 114 -3.17 14.52 37.65
CA ASN A 114 -3.93 13.26 37.63
C ASN A 114 -5.33 13.34 36.97
N THR A 115 -5.70 12.38 36.11
CA THR A 115 -6.76 11.38 36.41
C THR A 115 -7.11 10.54 35.18
N SER A 116 -6.97 9.22 35.39
CA SER A 116 -7.62 8.12 34.70
C SER A 116 -9.00 8.44 34.13
N ALA A 117 -9.16 8.44 32.80
CA ALA A 117 -10.44 8.18 32.18
C ALA A 117 -10.26 7.60 30.77
N ARG A 118 -10.72 6.35 30.61
CA ARG A 118 -10.96 5.69 29.34
C ARG A 118 -11.83 6.58 28.43
N HIS A 119 -11.23 7.31 27.50
CA HIS A 119 -11.98 7.97 26.45
C HIS A 119 -12.29 6.94 25.33
N LYS A 120 -13.25 6.06 25.62
CA LYS A 120 -14.00 5.35 24.59
C LYS A 120 -14.67 6.42 23.73
N TYR A 121 -14.41 6.41 22.44
CA TYR A 121 -15.16 7.13 21.43
C TYR A 121 -16.64 6.71 21.50
N LEU A 122 -17.40 7.36 22.36
CA LEU A 122 -18.83 7.51 22.18
C LEU A 122 -19.00 8.83 21.45
N PHE A 123 -19.35 8.72 20.19
CA PHE A 123 -19.84 9.81 19.36
C PHE A 123 -21.04 10.42 20.08
N GLU A 124 -20.80 11.52 20.81
CA GLU A 124 -21.83 12.38 21.38
C GLU A 124 -22.70 12.88 20.23
N SER A 125 -23.94 12.39 20.14
CA SER A 125 -24.94 12.98 19.28
C SER A 125 -25.45 14.27 19.96
N PRO A 126 -25.29 15.47 19.36
CA PRO A 126 -25.90 16.67 19.90
C PRO A 126 -27.36 16.68 19.47
N VAL A 127 -28.21 15.93 20.17
CA VAL A 127 -29.66 16.11 20.05
C VAL A 127 -30.25 16.17 21.46
N SER A 128 -29.86 17.20 22.18
CA SER A 128 -30.65 17.67 23.31
C SER A 128 -31.99 18.17 22.78
N ARG A 129 -33.02 17.34 23.01
CA ARG A 129 -34.41 17.72 23.26
C ARG A 129 -34.99 18.79 22.34
N LEU A 130 -35.34 18.38 21.13
CA LEU A 130 -36.43 18.98 20.37
C LEU A 130 -37.46 17.87 20.13
N GLY A 131 -38.76 18.17 20.28
CA GLY A 131 -39.86 17.20 20.16
C GLY A 131 -39.95 16.61 18.75
N ILE A 132 -39.09 15.65 18.44
CA ILE A 132 -39.01 15.00 17.13
C ILE A 132 -40.10 13.93 17.07
N SER A 133 -41.09 14.14 16.21
CA SER A 133 -42.12 13.14 15.94
C SER A 133 -41.48 11.83 15.48
N ARG A 134 -42.05 10.67 15.87
CA ARG A 134 -41.53 9.33 15.51
C ARG A 134 -41.28 9.20 14.00
N LYS A 135 -42.09 9.85 13.17
CA LYS A 135 -41.94 9.89 11.70
C LYS A 135 -40.70 10.66 11.24
N MET A 136 -40.36 11.78 11.89
CA MET A 136 -39.14 12.54 11.60
C MET A 136 -37.89 11.82 12.08
N ALA A 137 -37.92 11.19 13.25
CA ALA A 137 -36.79 10.41 13.77
C ALA A 137 -36.42 9.25 12.83
N VAL A 138 -37.42 8.52 12.31
CA VAL A 138 -37.22 7.43 11.36
C VAL A 138 -36.60 7.92 10.04
N ARG A 139 -37.04 9.08 9.52
CA ARG A 139 -36.48 9.66 8.28
C ARG A 139 -35.02 10.07 8.46
N VAL A 140 -34.68 10.65 9.61
CA VAL A 140 -33.29 11.03 9.93
C VAL A 140 -32.43 9.77 10.10
N ALA A 141 -32.90 8.76 10.83
CA ALA A 141 -32.18 7.50 11.00
C ALA A 141 -31.94 6.79 9.65
N ALA A 142 -32.94 6.73 8.78
CA ALA A 142 -32.80 6.16 7.45
C ALA A 142 -31.77 6.92 6.59
N ALA A 143 -31.77 8.25 6.63
CA ALA A 143 -30.79 9.06 5.91
C ALA A 143 -29.35 8.81 6.39
N VAL A 144 -29.15 8.70 7.70
CA VAL A 144 -27.82 8.38 8.29
C VAL A 144 -27.34 7.00 7.88
N VAL A 145 -28.22 5.99 7.90
CA VAL A 145 -27.88 4.62 7.45
C VAL A 145 -27.53 4.61 5.96
N ILE A 146 -28.28 5.33 5.12
CA ILE A 146 -27.98 5.44 3.69
C ILE A 146 -26.62 6.10 3.47
N LEU A 147 -26.28 7.17 4.19
CA LEU A 147 -24.98 7.83 4.08
C LEU A 147 -23.84 6.92 4.54
N MET A 148 -24.04 6.13 5.60
CA MET A 148 -23.06 5.13 6.04
C MET A 148 -22.86 4.04 5.01
N ILE A 149 -23.92 3.56 4.38
CA ILE A 149 -23.85 2.52 3.32
C ILE A 149 -23.19 3.08 2.06
N VAL A 150 -23.58 4.27 1.60
CA VAL A 150 -22.99 4.90 0.42
C VAL A 150 -21.54 5.29 0.67
N GLY A 151 -21.23 5.89 1.82
CA GLY A 151 -19.86 6.21 2.23
C GLY A 151 -18.99 4.96 2.34
N SER A 152 -19.50 3.90 2.95
CA SER A 152 -18.85 2.58 2.98
C SER A 152 -18.72 1.99 1.59
N CYS A 153 -19.72 2.07 0.72
CA CYS A 153 -19.64 1.55 -0.65
C CYS A 153 -18.67 2.35 -1.52
N VAL A 154 -18.53 3.65 -1.33
CA VAL A 154 -17.59 4.51 -2.05
C VAL A 154 -16.16 4.25 -1.57
N THR A 155 -15.91 4.23 -0.26
CA THR A 155 -14.60 3.85 0.31
C THR A 155 -14.26 2.40 -0.04
N PHE A 156 -15.23 1.49 0.01
CA PHE A 156 -15.05 0.10 -0.39
C PHE A 156 -14.81 -0.03 -1.89
N LYS A 157 -15.47 0.72 -2.79
CA LYS A 157 -15.13 0.73 -4.22
C LYS A 157 -13.76 1.37 -4.50
N TYR A 158 -13.37 2.38 -3.72
CA TYR A 158 -12.01 2.93 -3.73
C TYR A 158 -10.98 1.87 -3.31
N CYS A 159 -11.32 1.01 -2.35
CA CYS A 159 -10.48 -0.10 -1.88
C CYS A 159 -10.63 -1.39 -2.73
N ARG A 160 -11.71 -1.55 -3.50
CA ARG A 160 -12.11 -2.81 -4.17
C ARG A 160 -11.90 -2.81 -5.68
N LYS A 161 -11.28 -1.80 -6.27
CA LYS A 161 -10.68 -1.94 -7.61
C LYS A 161 -9.42 -2.81 -7.50
N SER A 162 -9.71 -4.11 -7.41
CA SER A 162 -8.84 -5.27 -7.47
C SER A 162 -7.71 -5.03 -8.47
N GLY A 163 -6.54 -4.68 -7.94
CA GLY A 163 -5.31 -4.65 -8.70
C GLY A 163 -4.76 -6.06 -8.73
N TYR A 164 -4.77 -6.66 -9.90
CA TYR A 164 -4.09 -7.91 -10.27
C TYR A 164 -2.77 -8.06 -9.50
N HIS A 165 -2.79 -8.85 -8.43
CA HIS A 165 -1.64 -9.00 -7.51
C HIS A 165 -0.43 -9.52 -8.27
N VAL A 166 0.70 -8.82 -8.15
CA VAL A 166 2.02 -9.41 -8.40
C VAL A 166 2.36 -10.22 -7.14
N GLN A 167 2.65 -11.51 -7.29
CA GLN A 167 3.06 -12.32 -6.15
C GLN A 167 4.41 -11.81 -5.64
N ILE A 168 4.44 -11.40 -4.37
CA ILE A 168 5.69 -11.10 -3.67
C ILE A 168 6.18 -12.42 -3.10
N LEU A 169 7.31 -12.90 -3.61
CA LEU A 169 7.85 -14.17 -3.17
C LEU A 169 8.82 -13.92 -2.00
N PRO A 170 8.55 -14.48 -0.80
CA PRO A 170 9.56 -14.50 0.27
C PRO A 170 10.71 -15.41 -0.15
N GLU A 171 11.95 -15.00 0.11
CA GLU A 171 13.18 -15.70 -0.31
C GLU A 171 13.38 -17.10 0.35
N LYS A 172 12.43 -17.60 1.16
CA LYS A 172 12.59 -18.89 1.87
C LYS A 172 12.32 -20.13 0.98
N VAL A 173 13.00 -20.30 -0.16
CA VAL A 173 13.12 -21.62 -0.84
C VAL A 173 14.38 -21.71 -1.74
N GLN A 174 15.56 -21.26 -1.28
CA GLN A 174 16.76 -21.42 -2.12
C GLN A 174 18.06 -21.71 -1.35
N GLN A 175 17.96 -22.34 -0.17
CA GLN A 175 19.13 -22.84 0.56
C GLN A 175 18.85 -24.25 1.08
N LEU A 176 18.62 -25.18 0.16
CA LEU A 176 18.79 -26.61 0.42
C LEU A 176 19.23 -27.28 -0.89
N GLU A 177 20.49 -27.05 -1.27
CA GLU A 177 21.30 -28.00 -2.02
C GLU A 177 22.75 -27.86 -1.57
#